data_AF-A0A1Y6HCG5-F1
#
_entry.id   AF-A0A1Y6HCG5-F1
#
_cell.length_a   1.000
_cell.length_b   1.000
_cell.length_c   1.000
_cell.angle_alpha   90.00
_cell.angle_beta   90.00
_cell.angle_gamma   90.00
#
_symmetry.space_group_name_H-M   'P 1'
#
loop_
_entity.id
_entity.type
_entity.pdbx_description
1 polymer ?
#
loop_
_entity_poly.entity_id
_entity_poly.type
_entity_poly.pdbx_seq_one_letter_code
_entity_poly.pdbx_strand_id
1 'polypeptide(L)'
;MRGTRWDGQFQIATFDEIIDFVAAESAATGRAIGLTPEIKHPSYFSGLNLAMEDKVLASLRAHTYTYTQSAPVVIQSFETGNLRELRRKIGRTSNIRLLQLLGGAQMALPDAGVGNAPRTYGQMVTPEGLKQIASYADAIGPDTRSIIPLDAQQRLGTPTSLVHDAHAAGLQVQPYTFRPENYFLAANNRSSGAVTERNEAGALAELTTYLDAGIDAFFADDPALSRHALNERAGR
;
A
#
# COMPACT_ATOMS: atom_id res chain seq x y z
N MET A 1 -5.05 -4.84 16.53
CA MET A 1 -6.37 -4.55 17.14
C MET A 1 -6.86 -3.22 16.61
N ARG A 2 -8.18 -3.02 16.41
CA ARG A 2 -8.71 -1.70 16.02
C ARG A 2 -9.15 -0.94 17.27
N GLY A 3 -8.77 0.33 17.41
CA GLY A 3 -9.30 1.20 18.47
C GLY A 3 -10.80 1.45 18.29
N THR A 4 -11.54 1.46 19.39
CA THR A 4 -13.01 1.64 19.42
C THR A 4 -13.44 3.00 19.99
N ARG A 5 -12.48 3.82 20.44
CA ARG A 5 -12.72 5.12 21.10
C ARG A 5 -13.63 6.06 20.32
N TRP A 6 -13.62 5.94 18.99
CA TRP A 6 -14.30 6.85 18.07
C TRP A 6 -15.48 6.20 17.34
N ASP A 7 -15.86 4.99 17.74
CA ASP A 7 -16.95 4.27 17.10
C ASP A 7 -18.28 5.00 17.29
N GLY A 8 -19.03 5.18 16.19
CA GLY A 8 -20.32 5.85 16.17
C GLY A 8 -20.27 7.38 16.34
N GLN A 9 -19.08 7.99 16.41
CA GLN A 9 -18.95 9.44 16.65
C GLN A 9 -18.83 10.28 15.37
N PHE A 10 -18.47 9.67 14.24
CA PHE A 10 -18.23 10.38 12.99
C PHE A 10 -19.01 9.77 11.83
N GLN A 11 -19.40 10.62 10.88
CA GLN A 11 -19.99 10.20 9.61
C GLN A 11 -18.93 9.58 8.70
N ILE A 12 -19.38 8.77 7.74
CA ILE A 12 -18.51 8.24 6.68
C ILE A 12 -18.32 9.34 5.64
N ALA A 13 -17.07 9.76 5.44
CA ALA A 13 -16.71 10.71 4.39
C ALA A 13 -16.77 10.05 3.01
N THR A 14 -17.25 10.80 2.03
CA THR A 14 -17.18 10.47 0.61
C THR A 14 -15.77 10.71 0.06
N PHE A 15 -15.48 10.15 -1.12
CA PHE A 15 -14.17 10.36 -1.74
C PHE A 15 -13.94 11.83 -2.14
N ASP A 16 -14.97 12.51 -2.65
CA ASP A 16 -14.88 13.93 -3.01
C ASP A 16 -14.57 14.81 -1.79
N GLU A 17 -15.23 14.58 -0.65
CA GLU A 17 -14.96 15.31 0.60
C GLU A 17 -13.50 15.11 1.09
N ILE A 18 -12.94 13.92 0.90
CA ILE A 18 -11.53 13.66 1.24
C ILE A 18 -10.58 14.40 0.29
N ILE A 19 -10.89 14.48 -1.01
CA ILE A 19 -10.06 15.24 -1.96
C ILE A 19 -10.07 16.73 -1.61
N ASP A 20 -11.25 17.29 -1.32
CA ASP A 20 -11.41 18.69 -0.91
C ASP A 20 -10.65 18.99 0.39
N PHE A 21 -10.78 18.09 1.38
CA PHE A 21 -10.06 18.21 2.64
C PHE A 21 -8.53 18.21 2.43
N VAL A 22 -8.00 17.27 1.66
CA VAL A 22 -6.56 17.18 1.40
C VAL A 22 -6.05 18.39 0.61
N ALA A 23 -6.84 18.91 -0.34
CA ALA A 23 -6.50 20.11 -1.08
C ALA A 23 -6.40 21.34 -0.15
N ALA A 24 -7.36 21.50 0.77
CA ALA A 24 -7.37 22.58 1.74
C ALA A 24 -6.17 22.50 2.71
N GLU A 25 -5.87 21.32 3.24
CA GLU A 25 -4.71 21.11 4.13
C GLU A 25 -3.38 21.34 3.41
N SER A 26 -3.28 20.92 2.15
CA SER A 26 -2.11 21.17 1.30
C SER A 26 -1.88 22.67 1.10
N ALA A 27 -2.94 23.43 0.82
CA ALA A 27 -2.89 24.88 0.69
C ALA A 27 -2.54 25.59 2.00
N ALA A 28 -3.13 25.16 3.13
CA ALA A 28 -2.92 25.76 4.44
C ALA A 28 -1.49 25.55 4.97
N THR A 29 -0.91 24.38 4.69
CA THR A 29 0.44 24.01 5.18
C THR A 29 1.56 24.33 4.19
N GLY A 30 1.23 24.63 2.93
CA GLY A 30 2.21 24.81 1.86
C GLY A 30 2.93 23.51 1.46
N ARG A 31 2.42 22.34 1.86
CA ARG A 31 3.01 21.03 1.56
C ARG A 31 2.12 20.26 0.61
N ALA A 32 2.70 19.70 -0.45
CA ALA A 32 1.97 18.77 -1.30
C ALA A 32 1.61 17.49 -0.52
N ILE A 33 0.31 17.21 -0.38
CA ILE A 33 -0.23 16.00 0.27
C ILE A 33 -0.89 15.14 -0.81
N GLY A 34 -0.38 13.92 -1.01
CA GLY A 34 -0.92 12.98 -2.01
C GLY A 34 -2.09 12.14 -1.50
N LEU A 35 -2.67 11.34 -2.40
CA LEU A 35 -3.75 10.39 -2.12
C LEU A 35 -3.39 8.98 -2.60
N THR A 36 -3.80 7.98 -1.84
CA THR A 36 -3.58 6.55 -2.18
C THR A 36 -4.86 5.72 -2.05
N PRO A 37 -5.91 5.99 -2.86
CA PRO A 37 -7.18 5.29 -2.75
C PRO A 37 -7.07 3.82 -3.17
N GLU A 38 -7.70 2.93 -2.40
CA GLU A 38 -7.85 1.52 -2.76
C GLU A 38 -9.24 1.24 -3.35
N ILE A 39 -9.30 0.60 -4.51
CA ILE A 39 -10.55 0.06 -5.04
C ILE A 39 -10.75 -1.35 -4.47
N LYS A 40 -11.69 -1.49 -3.54
CA LYS A 40 -11.97 -2.76 -2.84
C LYS A 40 -12.88 -3.66 -3.66
N HIS A 41 -12.46 -4.90 -3.89
CA HIS A 41 -13.25 -5.96 -4.53
C HIS A 41 -13.92 -5.57 -5.88
N PRO A 42 -13.18 -4.99 -6.85
CA PRO A 42 -13.75 -4.50 -8.10
C PRO A 42 -14.53 -5.55 -8.90
N SER A 43 -14.06 -6.80 -9.00
CA SER A 43 -14.81 -7.85 -9.73
C SER A 43 -16.18 -8.15 -9.11
N TYR A 44 -16.27 -8.19 -7.77
CA TYR A 44 -17.52 -8.39 -7.06
C TYR A 44 -18.52 -7.27 -7.36
N PHE A 45 -18.10 -6.01 -7.20
CA PHE A 45 -18.99 -4.87 -7.45
C PHE A 45 -19.34 -4.72 -8.93
N SER A 46 -18.43 -5.04 -9.85
CA SER A 46 -18.76 -5.10 -11.28
C SER A 46 -19.84 -6.14 -11.57
N GLY A 47 -19.82 -7.31 -10.91
CA GLY A 47 -20.86 -8.33 -11.02
C GLY A 47 -22.25 -7.87 -10.54
N LEU A 48 -22.29 -6.81 -9.72
CA LEU A 48 -23.52 -6.16 -9.25
C LEU A 48 -23.91 -4.93 -10.08
N ASN A 49 -23.25 -4.67 -11.21
CA ASN A 49 -23.37 -3.43 -11.98
C ASN A 49 -22.98 -2.16 -11.18
N LEU A 50 -22.06 -2.30 -10.23
CA LEU A 50 -21.54 -1.24 -9.36
C LEU A 50 -20.04 -1.01 -9.58
N ALA A 51 -19.54 -1.20 -10.81
CA ALA A 51 -18.14 -0.94 -11.14
C ALA A 51 -17.71 0.48 -10.72
N MET A 52 -16.51 0.61 -10.14
CA MET A 52 -16.07 1.81 -9.44
C MET A 52 -14.99 2.58 -10.21
N GLU A 53 -14.32 1.96 -11.17
CA GLU A 53 -13.16 2.48 -11.89
C GLU A 53 -13.46 3.83 -12.54
N ASP A 54 -14.56 3.92 -13.29
CA ASP A 54 -14.96 5.17 -13.94
C ASP A 54 -15.42 6.23 -12.95
N LYS A 55 -16.04 5.83 -11.82
CA LYS A 55 -16.47 6.77 -10.77
C LYS A 55 -15.28 7.38 -10.05
N VAL A 56 -14.29 6.57 -9.71
CA VAL A 56 -13.02 7.02 -9.09
C VAL A 56 -12.29 7.96 -10.04
N LEU A 57 -12.14 7.60 -11.32
CA LEU A 57 -11.50 8.48 -12.30
C LEU A 57 -12.29 9.76 -12.54
N ALA A 58 -13.62 9.71 -12.55
CA ALA A 58 -14.46 10.89 -12.71
C ALA A 58 -14.30 11.86 -11.53
N SER A 59 -14.31 11.36 -10.29
CA SER A 59 -14.04 12.17 -9.09
C SER A 59 -12.64 12.80 -9.18
N LEU A 60 -11.59 12.00 -9.40
CA LEU A 60 -10.22 12.53 -9.55
C LEU A 60 -10.10 13.61 -10.63
N ARG A 61 -10.84 13.49 -11.75
CA ARG A 61 -10.86 14.47 -12.84
C ARG A 61 -11.64 15.75 -12.52
N ALA A 62 -12.68 15.65 -11.70
CA ALA A 62 -13.47 16.80 -11.27
C ALA A 62 -12.68 17.73 -10.35
N HIS A 63 -11.64 17.21 -9.69
CA HIS A 63 -10.79 17.94 -8.75
C HIS A 63 -9.47 18.37 -9.37
N THR A 64 -9.25 19.69 -9.49
CA THR A 64 -8.03 20.25 -10.08
C THR A 64 -6.77 19.84 -9.31
N TYR A 65 -6.86 19.72 -7.98
CA TYR A 65 -5.77 19.31 -7.10
C TYR A 65 -5.16 17.97 -7.54
N THR A 66 -6.01 16.99 -7.84
CA THR A 66 -5.59 15.63 -8.22
C THR A 66 -5.32 15.46 -9.71
N TYR A 67 -5.94 16.27 -10.58
CA TYR A 67 -5.82 16.08 -12.04
C TYR A 67 -4.83 17.02 -12.72
N THR A 68 -4.91 18.33 -12.46
CA THR A 68 -4.14 19.35 -13.20
C THR A 68 -3.00 19.95 -12.40
N GLN A 69 -3.15 20.06 -11.08
CA GLN A 69 -2.08 20.47 -10.16
C GLN A 69 -1.12 19.31 -9.82
N SER A 70 -1.37 18.14 -10.41
CA SER A 70 -0.49 16.96 -10.38
C SER A 70 -0.11 16.50 -8.97
N ALA A 71 -0.99 16.66 -7.98
CA ALA A 71 -0.79 16.05 -6.67
C ALA A 71 -0.51 14.54 -6.86
N PRO A 72 0.40 13.94 -6.07
CA PRO A 72 0.69 12.52 -6.20
C PRO A 72 -0.57 11.70 -5.91
N VAL A 73 -1.00 10.88 -6.88
CA VAL A 73 -2.13 9.94 -6.72
C VAL A 73 -1.64 8.55 -7.05
N VAL A 74 -1.89 7.60 -6.15
CA VAL A 74 -1.57 6.18 -6.33
C VAL A 74 -2.84 5.35 -6.14
N ILE A 75 -3.44 4.86 -7.21
CA ILE A 75 -4.61 3.96 -7.09
C ILE A 75 -4.09 2.54 -6.85
N GLN A 76 -4.62 1.88 -5.82
CA GLN A 76 -4.21 0.52 -5.45
C GLN A 76 -5.36 -0.49 -5.49
N SER A 77 -5.02 -1.76 -5.74
CA SER A 77 -5.98 -2.87 -5.77
C SER A 77 -5.27 -4.19 -5.53
N PHE A 78 -5.97 -5.13 -4.89
CA PHE A 78 -5.55 -6.53 -4.76
C PHE A 78 -5.84 -7.36 -6.02
N GLU A 79 -6.70 -6.87 -6.90
CA GLU A 79 -7.10 -7.52 -8.15
C GLU A 79 -6.33 -6.93 -9.34
N THR A 80 -6.12 -7.74 -10.38
CA THR A 80 -5.32 -7.34 -11.54
C THR A 80 -6.16 -6.73 -12.66
N GLY A 81 -7.39 -7.21 -12.83
CA GLY A 81 -8.27 -6.83 -13.94
C GLY A 81 -8.53 -5.32 -13.98
N ASN A 82 -8.89 -4.73 -12.83
CA ASN A 82 -9.18 -3.32 -12.74
C ASN A 82 -7.95 -2.44 -12.94
N LEU A 83 -6.77 -2.82 -12.42
CA LEU A 83 -5.54 -2.04 -12.63
C LEU A 83 -5.13 -2.03 -14.10
N ARG A 84 -5.31 -3.14 -14.82
CA ARG A 84 -5.09 -3.21 -16.27
C ARG A 84 -6.08 -2.33 -17.03
N GLU A 85 -7.34 -2.30 -16.61
CA GLU A 85 -8.34 -1.40 -17.17
C GLU A 85 -8.00 0.07 -16.92
N LEU A 86 -7.71 0.43 -15.68
CA LEU A 86 -7.30 1.78 -15.30
C LEU A 86 -6.09 2.21 -16.12
N ARG A 87 -5.06 1.37 -16.25
CA ARG A 87 -3.88 1.69 -17.07
C ARG A 87 -4.24 2.06 -18.51
N ARG A 88 -5.16 1.34 -19.14
CA ARG A 88 -5.63 1.66 -20.51
C ARG A 88 -6.35 3.00 -20.57
N LYS A 89 -7.11 3.36 -19.52
CA LYS A 89 -7.87 4.62 -19.44
C LYS A 89 -6.99 5.85 -19.16
N ILE A 90 -5.95 5.71 -18.35
CA ILE A 90 -5.10 6.85 -17.93
C ILE A 90 -3.77 6.95 -18.70
N GLY A 91 -3.30 5.87 -19.32
CA GLY A 91 -1.99 5.82 -19.97
C GLY A 91 -0.80 5.84 -18.98
N ARG A 92 0.44 5.85 -19.50
CA ARG A 92 1.67 5.96 -18.67
C ARG A 92 2.13 7.41 -18.45
N THR A 93 1.59 8.36 -19.22
CA THR A 93 1.90 9.79 -19.13
C THR A 93 1.09 10.52 -18.06
N SER A 94 0.06 9.88 -17.49
CA SER A 94 -0.71 10.42 -16.37
C SER A 94 0.15 10.57 -15.11
N ASN A 95 -0.18 11.57 -14.28
CA ASN A 95 0.34 11.71 -12.93
C ASN A 95 -0.18 10.62 -11.96
N ILE A 96 -1.25 9.91 -12.33
CA ILE A 96 -1.81 8.82 -11.54
C ILE A 96 -0.93 7.57 -11.71
N ARG A 97 -0.42 7.07 -10.59
CA ARG A 97 0.32 5.81 -10.52
C ARG A 97 -0.61 4.68 -10.07
N LEU A 98 -0.26 3.46 -10.45
CA LEU A 98 -0.99 2.25 -10.09
C LEU A 98 -0.12 1.33 -9.24
N LEU A 99 -0.68 0.82 -8.14
CA LEU A 99 0.00 -0.07 -7.21
C LEU A 99 -0.76 -1.40 -7.12
N GLN A 100 -0.06 -2.50 -7.41
CA GLN A 100 -0.59 -3.85 -7.24
C GLN A 100 -0.37 -4.30 -5.79
N LEU A 101 -1.45 -4.44 -5.02
CA LEU A 101 -1.38 -5.01 -3.68
C LEU A 101 -1.20 -6.54 -3.77
N LEU A 102 -0.38 -7.09 -2.88
CA LEU A 102 -0.04 -8.52 -2.88
C LEU A 102 -0.35 -9.11 -1.51
N GLY A 103 -1.23 -10.11 -1.49
CA GLY A 103 -1.47 -10.93 -0.31
C GLY A 103 -0.38 -11.99 -0.12
N GLY A 104 -0.50 -12.75 0.97
CA GLY A 104 0.32 -13.94 1.22
C GLY A 104 0.31 -14.92 0.05
N ALA A 105 1.47 -15.53 -0.22
CA ALA A 105 1.75 -16.26 -1.46
C ALA A 105 0.75 -17.38 -1.82
N GLN A 106 0.14 -18.03 -0.83
CA GLN A 106 -0.83 -19.11 -1.05
C GLN A 106 -2.27 -18.62 -1.19
N MET A 107 -2.53 -17.33 -0.95
CA MET A 107 -3.87 -16.78 -1.10
C MET A 107 -4.20 -16.61 -2.58
N ALA A 108 -5.43 -16.99 -2.93
CA ALA A 108 -5.99 -16.70 -4.23
C ALA A 108 -6.31 -15.21 -4.34
N LEU A 109 -6.19 -14.67 -5.56
CA LEU A 109 -6.70 -13.35 -5.87
C LEU A 109 -8.24 -13.38 -5.88
N PRO A 110 -8.93 -12.28 -5.55
CA PRO A 110 -10.38 -12.23 -5.73
C PRO A 110 -10.81 -12.42 -7.20
N ASP A 111 -10.00 -11.99 -8.18
CA ASP A 111 -10.20 -12.21 -9.61
C ASP A 111 -9.44 -13.43 -10.16
N ALA A 112 -9.05 -14.39 -9.31
CA ALA A 112 -8.18 -15.52 -9.70
C ALA A 112 -8.69 -16.32 -10.90
N GLY A 113 -7.89 -16.33 -11.98
CA GLY A 113 -8.20 -17.03 -13.23
C GLY A 113 -9.25 -16.36 -14.12
N VAL A 114 -9.69 -15.14 -13.79
CA VAL A 114 -10.46 -14.30 -14.72
C VAL A 114 -9.51 -13.68 -15.73
N GLY A 115 -9.71 -13.97 -17.02
CA GLY A 115 -8.80 -13.53 -18.07
C GLY A 115 -7.37 -14.03 -17.84
N ASN A 116 -6.42 -13.10 -17.70
CA ASN A 116 -5.00 -13.40 -17.43
C ASN A 116 -4.61 -13.23 -15.96
N ALA A 117 -5.59 -13.15 -15.05
CA ALA A 117 -5.30 -13.04 -13.62
C ALA A 117 -4.65 -14.34 -13.10
N PRO A 118 -3.54 -14.25 -12.35
CA PRO A 118 -2.91 -15.41 -11.73
C PRO A 118 -3.85 -16.05 -10.71
N ARG A 119 -3.58 -17.31 -10.36
CA ARG A 119 -4.37 -18.05 -9.38
C ARG A 119 -4.03 -17.64 -7.95
N THR A 120 -2.77 -17.31 -7.67
CA THR A 120 -2.31 -16.91 -6.33
C THR A 120 -1.32 -15.74 -6.38
N TYR A 121 -1.17 -15.03 -5.28
CA TYR A 121 -0.16 -13.97 -5.14
C TYR A 121 1.27 -14.51 -5.22
N GLY A 122 1.49 -15.78 -4.91
CA GLY A 122 2.80 -16.44 -5.06
C GLY A 122 3.31 -16.44 -6.49
N GLN A 123 2.41 -16.51 -7.47
CA GLN A 123 2.77 -16.41 -8.89
C GLN A 123 3.15 -14.99 -9.32
N MET A 124 2.75 -13.97 -8.53
CA MET A 124 2.97 -12.56 -8.83
C MET A 124 4.31 -12.04 -8.32
N VAL A 125 4.86 -12.67 -7.28
CA VAL A 125 6.14 -12.29 -6.67
C VAL A 125 7.36 -12.96 -7.32
N THR A 126 7.17 -13.79 -8.35
CA THR A 126 8.28 -14.32 -9.15
C THR A 126 8.80 -13.26 -10.13
N PRO A 127 10.04 -13.36 -10.64
CA PRO A 127 10.55 -12.45 -11.66
C PRO A 127 9.62 -12.30 -12.88
N GLU A 128 9.00 -13.39 -13.34
CA GLU A 128 8.02 -13.37 -14.44
C GLU A 128 6.73 -12.65 -14.04
N GLY A 129 6.21 -12.92 -12.82
CA GLY A 129 5.04 -12.24 -12.28
C GLY A 129 5.25 -10.73 -12.15
N LEU A 130 6.42 -10.31 -11.65
CA LEU A 130 6.81 -8.91 -11.52
C LEU A 130 6.91 -8.21 -12.88
N LYS A 131 7.47 -8.87 -13.91
CA LYS A 131 7.44 -8.35 -15.29
C LYS A 131 6.02 -8.18 -15.82
N GLN A 132 5.11 -9.09 -15.49
CA GLN A 132 3.70 -8.94 -15.87
C GLN A 132 3.05 -7.77 -15.13
N ILE A 133 3.34 -7.58 -13.84
CA ILE A 133 2.86 -6.42 -13.06
C ILE A 133 3.35 -5.11 -13.69
N ALA A 134 4.64 -5.03 -14.04
CA ALA A 134 5.26 -3.84 -14.65
C ALA A 134 4.63 -3.42 -15.99
N SER A 135 3.85 -4.29 -16.63
CA SER A 135 3.07 -3.93 -17.83
C SER A 135 1.88 -3.02 -17.54
N TYR A 136 1.38 -2.98 -16.29
CA TYR A 136 0.21 -2.19 -15.91
C TYR A 136 0.37 -1.36 -14.64
N ALA A 137 1.18 -1.78 -13.67
CA ALA A 137 1.43 -1.06 -12.43
C ALA A 137 2.82 -0.38 -12.43
N ASP A 138 2.98 0.59 -11.53
CA ASP A 138 4.23 1.31 -11.28
C ASP A 138 4.89 0.86 -9.96
N ALA A 139 4.12 0.19 -9.08
CA ALA A 139 4.58 -0.29 -7.79
C ALA A 139 3.86 -1.59 -7.39
N ILE A 140 4.47 -2.31 -6.44
CA ILE A 140 3.82 -3.37 -5.66
C ILE A 140 3.70 -2.95 -4.20
N GLY A 141 2.61 -3.36 -3.55
CA GLY A 141 2.45 -3.25 -2.10
C GLY A 141 2.26 -4.63 -1.49
N PRO A 142 3.35 -5.31 -1.08
CA PRO A 142 3.25 -6.59 -0.41
C PRO A 142 3.00 -6.44 1.09
N ASP A 143 2.46 -7.49 1.70
CA ASP A 143 2.62 -7.67 3.16
C ASP A 143 4.11 -7.67 3.53
N THR A 144 4.46 -7.00 4.64
CA THR A 144 5.84 -6.92 5.15
C THR A 144 6.54 -8.29 5.22
N ARG A 145 5.85 -9.37 5.58
CA ARG A 145 6.46 -10.71 5.73
C ARG A 145 6.77 -11.39 4.41
N SER A 146 6.31 -10.84 3.28
CA SER A 146 6.77 -11.26 1.95
C SER A 146 8.18 -10.73 1.64
N ILE A 147 8.60 -9.65 2.29
CA ILE A 147 9.93 -9.07 2.15
C ILE A 147 10.88 -9.70 3.18
N ILE A 148 10.51 -9.72 4.46
CA ILE A 148 11.31 -10.35 5.52
C ILE A 148 10.40 -11.33 6.28
N PRO A 149 10.47 -12.64 5.96
CA PRO A 149 9.65 -13.65 6.63
C PRO A 149 10.03 -13.80 8.09
N LEU A 150 9.12 -14.34 8.89
CA LEU A 150 9.41 -14.72 10.27
C LEU A 150 10.04 -16.12 10.34
N ASP A 151 11.01 -16.30 11.23
CA ASP A 151 11.56 -17.62 11.55
C ASP A 151 10.62 -18.45 12.45
N ALA A 152 11.03 -19.67 12.78
CA ALA A 152 10.27 -20.57 13.66
C ALA A 152 10.06 -20.00 15.08
N GLN A 153 10.88 -19.04 15.50
CA GLN A 153 10.78 -18.33 16.78
C GLN A 153 10.06 -16.98 16.64
N GLN A 154 9.42 -16.73 15.49
CA GLN A 154 8.71 -15.49 15.17
C GLN A 154 9.59 -14.24 15.13
N ARG A 155 10.91 -14.38 14.98
CA ARG A 155 11.85 -13.28 14.79
C ARG A 155 11.96 -12.94 13.30
N LEU A 156 12.42 -11.74 12.95
CA LEU A 156 12.76 -11.41 11.57
C LEU A 156 13.83 -12.39 11.05
N GLY A 157 13.53 -13.05 9.94
CA GLY A 157 14.45 -13.90 9.21
C GLY A 157 15.30 -13.12 8.21
N THR A 158 15.82 -13.83 7.21
CA THR A 158 16.59 -13.23 6.12
C THR A 158 15.67 -12.59 5.08
N PRO A 159 15.94 -11.35 4.62
CA PRO A 159 15.21 -10.74 3.52
C PRO A 159 15.17 -11.64 2.27
N THR A 160 14.04 -11.64 1.58
CA THR A 160 13.88 -12.31 0.27
C THR A 160 14.48 -11.47 -0.85
N SER A 161 14.53 -12.01 -2.07
CA SER A 161 14.93 -11.25 -3.26
C SER A 161 13.84 -10.29 -3.78
N LEU A 162 12.65 -10.26 -3.16
CA LEU A 162 11.47 -9.58 -3.71
C LEU A 162 11.73 -8.09 -4.02
N VAL A 163 12.41 -7.37 -3.13
CA VAL A 163 12.71 -5.94 -3.35
C VAL A 163 13.62 -5.77 -4.55
N HIS A 164 14.72 -6.52 -4.60
CA HIS A 164 15.65 -6.53 -5.72
C HIS A 164 14.96 -6.89 -7.05
N ASP A 165 14.16 -7.95 -7.06
CA ASP A 165 13.52 -8.43 -8.28
C ASP A 165 12.44 -7.46 -8.79
N ALA A 166 11.73 -6.79 -7.87
CA ALA A 166 10.76 -5.74 -8.21
C ALA A 166 11.47 -4.53 -8.82
N HIS A 167 12.57 -4.07 -8.21
CA HIS A 167 13.39 -2.99 -8.76
C HIS A 167 13.96 -3.34 -10.14
N ALA A 168 14.43 -4.58 -10.34
CA ALA A 168 14.90 -5.06 -11.63
C ALA A 168 13.80 -5.08 -12.71
N ALA A 169 12.54 -5.23 -12.32
CA ALA A 169 11.37 -5.09 -13.19
C ALA A 169 10.89 -3.63 -13.38
N GLY A 170 11.52 -2.67 -12.71
CA GLY A 170 11.15 -1.25 -12.75
C GLY A 170 9.94 -0.88 -11.88
N LEU A 171 9.65 -1.68 -10.85
CA LEU A 171 8.56 -1.46 -9.89
C LEU A 171 9.10 -0.94 -8.56
N GLN A 172 8.43 0.06 -7.99
CA GLN A 172 8.65 0.43 -6.58
C GLN A 172 8.04 -0.61 -5.63
N VAL A 173 8.54 -0.66 -4.41
CA VAL A 173 8.04 -1.55 -3.34
C VAL A 173 7.56 -0.74 -2.15
N GLN A 174 6.25 -0.83 -1.88
CA GLN A 174 5.56 -0.03 -0.86
C GLN A 174 4.76 -0.93 0.10
N PRO A 175 5.43 -1.64 1.04
CA PRO A 175 4.77 -2.66 1.85
C PRO A 175 3.76 -2.08 2.85
N TYR A 176 2.84 -2.95 3.25
CA TYR A 176 1.87 -2.70 4.32
C TYR A 176 1.95 -3.79 5.40
N THR A 177 1.61 -3.54 6.66
CA THR A 177 1.43 -2.25 7.32
C THR A 177 2.27 -2.24 8.59
N PHE A 178 3.07 -1.20 8.78
CA PHE A 178 3.83 -1.00 10.00
C PHE A 178 2.91 -0.57 11.14
N ARG A 179 2.96 -1.31 12.25
CA ARG A 179 2.09 -1.10 13.41
C ARG A 179 2.90 -1.22 14.70
N PRO A 180 2.73 -0.29 15.66
CA PRO A 180 3.57 -0.26 16.85
C PRO A 180 3.19 -1.26 17.94
N GLU A 181 2.02 -1.91 17.87
CA GLU A 181 1.61 -2.87 18.90
C GLU A 181 2.42 -4.17 18.86
N ASN A 182 2.80 -4.70 20.02
CA ASN A 182 3.57 -5.93 20.19
C ASN A 182 3.03 -7.11 19.36
N TYR A 183 1.71 -7.20 19.19
CA TYR A 183 1.05 -8.21 18.36
C TYR A 183 1.60 -8.27 16.91
N PHE A 184 1.91 -7.13 16.31
CA PHE A 184 2.32 -7.04 14.90
C PHE A 184 3.84 -7.13 14.70
N LEU A 185 4.62 -6.84 15.75
CA LEU A 185 6.08 -6.85 15.71
C LEU A 185 6.63 -8.28 15.66
N ALA A 186 7.80 -8.44 15.06
CA ALA A 186 8.58 -9.66 15.18
C ALA A 186 9.04 -9.85 16.64
N ALA A 187 9.23 -11.09 17.08
CA ALA A 187 9.52 -11.44 18.47
C ALA A 187 10.76 -10.73 19.04
N ASN A 188 11.80 -10.51 18.22
CA ASN A 188 13.01 -9.77 18.59
C ASN A 188 12.80 -8.25 18.75
N ASN A 189 11.66 -7.73 18.32
CA ASN A 189 11.27 -6.33 18.44
C ASN A 189 10.11 -6.12 19.42
N ARG A 190 9.62 -7.17 20.09
CA ARG A 190 8.58 -7.04 21.11
C ARG A 190 9.17 -6.64 22.46
N SER A 191 8.40 -5.90 23.24
CA SER A 191 8.66 -5.74 24.67
C SER A 191 8.07 -6.92 25.45
N SER A 192 8.33 -6.98 26.77
CA SER A 192 7.67 -7.93 27.68
C SER A 192 6.23 -7.53 28.05
N GLY A 193 5.72 -6.44 27.48
CA GLY A 193 4.38 -5.92 27.75
C GLY A 193 3.26 -6.73 27.13
N ALA A 194 2.02 -6.24 27.27
CA ALA A 194 0.85 -6.93 26.70
C ALA A 194 0.91 -6.95 25.17
N VAL A 195 0.25 -7.93 24.52
CA VAL A 195 0.20 -8.01 23.04
C VAL A 195 -0.46 -6.78 22.40
N THR A 196 -1.32 -6.11 23.15
CA THR A 196 -2.04 -4.89 22.73
C THR A 196 -1.24 -3.61 22.98
N GLU A 197 -0.15 -3.71 23.73
CA GLU A 197 0.68 -2.59 24.13
C GLU A 197 1.56 -2.16 22.96
N ARG A 198 1.70 -0.83 22.82
CA ARG A 198 2.57 -0.23 21.82
C ARG A 198 4.02 -0.31 22.29
N ASN A 199 4.93 -0.69 21.38
CA ASN A 199 6.37 -0.65 21.57
C ASN A 199 7.03 0.16 20.45
N GLU A 200 7.20 1.45 20.69
CA GLU A 200 7.71 2.39 19.69
C GLU A 200 9.16 2.10 19.30
N ALA A 201 10.02 1.77 20.26
CA ALA A 201 11.41 1.40 20.01
C ALA A 201 11.52 0.15 19.12
N GLY A 202 10.70 -0.87 19.40
CA GLY A 202 10.62 -2.08 18.58
C GLY A 202 10.12 -1.81 17.15
N ALA A 203 9.08 -0.97 17.02
CA ALA A 203 8.53 -0.59 15.73
C ALA A 203 9.52 0.22 14.88
N LEU A 204 10.28 1.14 15.49
CA LEU A 204 11.35 1.88 14.83
C LEU A 204 12.48 0.97 14.36
N ALA A 205 12.92 0.02 15.20
CA ALA A 205 13.94 -0.95 14.86
C ALA A 205 13.51 -1.83 13.67
N GLU A 206 12.26 -2.30 13.71
CA GLU A 206 11.68 -3.09 12.62
C GLU A 206 11.60 -2.28 11.33
N LEU A 207 10.97 -1.10 11.34
CA LEU A 207 10.87 -0.23 10.17
C LEU A 207 12.25 0.10 9.58
N THR A 208 13.25 0.36 10.42
CA THR A 208 14.63 0.60 9.97
C THR A 208 15.18 -0.60 9.19
N THR A 209 14.93 -1.82 9.65
CA THR A 209 15.37 -3.04 8.95
C THR A 209 14.75 -3.15 7.56
N TYR A 210 13.47 -2.78 7.39
CA TYR A 210 12.83 -2.76 6.07
C TYR A 210 13.31 -1.62 5.18
N LEU A 211 13.57 -0.44 5.75
CA LEU A 211 14.20 0.66 5.02
C LEU A 211 15.60 0.27 4.53
N ASP A 212 16.37 -0.48 5.33
CA ASP A 212 17.69 -1.03 4.95
C ASP A 212 17.57 -2.12 3.88
N ALA A 213 16.46 -2.85 3.85
CA ALA A 213 16.13 -3.80 2.78
C ALA A 213 15.75 -3.11 1.45
N GLY A 214 15.64 -1.77 1.42
CA GLY A 214 15.50 -0.99 0.19
C GLY A 214 14.06 -0.69 -0.23
N ILE A 215 13.08 -0.72 0.67
CA ILE A 215 11.71 -0.30 0.33
C ILE A 215 11.65 1.19 -0.06
N ASP A 216 10.75 1.54 -0.99
CA ASP A 216 10.67 2.89 -1.56
C ASP A 216 9.70 3.82 -0.81
N ALA A 217 8.62 3.23 -0.28
CA ALA A 217 7.63 3.89 0.58
C ALA A 217 6.99 2.81 1.46
N PHE A 218 6.02 3.16 2.30
CA PHE A 218 5.31 2.17 3.13
C PHE A 218 4.00 2.71 3.68
N PHE A 219 3.12 1.80 4.09
CA PHE A 219 1.92 2.11 4.85
C PHE A 219 2.16 1.86 6.34
N ALA A 220 1.74 2.80 7.19
CA ALA A 220 1.85 2.68 8.64
C ALA A 220 0.59 3.22 9.32
N ASP A 221 0.21 2.60 10.45
CA ASP A 221 -0.91 3.07 11.27
C ASP A 221 -0.49 4.22 12.21
N ASP A 222 0.82 4.51 12.32
CA ASP A 222 1.37 5.64 13.09
C ASP A 222 2.29 6.52 12.23
N PRO A 223 1.73 7.53 11.52
CA PRO A 223 2.51 8.41 10.67
C PRO A 223 3.55 9.26 11.42
N ALA A 224 3.31 9.58 12.69
CA ALA A 224 4.23 10.40 13.48
C ALA A 224 5.50 9.62 13.82
N LEU A 225 5.33 8.38 14.31
CA LEU A 225 6.44 7.48 14.59
C LEU A 225 7.22 7.15 13.32
N SER A 226 6.53 6.89 12.22
CA SER A 226 7.17 6.66 10.92
C SER A 226 7.97 7.87 10.43
N ARG A 227 7.47 9.09 10.64
CA ARG A 227 8.22 10.30 10.29
C ARG A 227 9.49 10.45 11.13
N HIS A 228 9.44 10.08 12.40
CA HIS A 228 10.62 10.05 13.26
C HIS A 228 11.71 9.13 12.70
N ALA A 229 11.37 7.89 12.32
CA ALA A 229 12.30 6.94 11.71
C ALA A 229 13.01 7.50 10.46
N LEU A 230 12.24 8.18 9.59
CA LEU A 230 12.78 8.78 8.36
C LEU A 230 13.74 9.94 8.65
N ASN A 231 13.45 10.77 9.65
CA ASN A 231 14.33 11.85 10.06
C ASN A 231 15.64 11.33 10.65
N GLU A 232 15.59 10.29 11.50
CA GLU A 232 16.79 9.66 12.06
C GLU A 232 17.68 9.05 10.99
N ARG A 233 17.08 8.42 9.96
CA ARG A 233 17.82 7.86 8.82
C ARG A 233 18.49 8.96 7.98
N ALA A 234 17.81 10.06 7.72
CA ALA A 234 18.36 11.17 6.92
C ALA A 234 19.54 11.90 7.60
N GLY A 235 19.68 11.76 8.92
CA GLY A 235 20.80 12.32 9.68
C GLY A 235 22.03 11.41 9.79
N ARG A 236 22.00 10.19 9.25
CA ARG A 236 23.13 9.25 9.19
C ARG A 236 23.88 9.39 7.87
#